data_AF-T0TYT9-F1
#
_entry.id   AF-T0TYT9-F1
#
_cell.length_a   1.000
_cell.length_b   1.000
_cell.length_c   1.000
_cell.angle_alpha   90.00
_cell.angle_beta   90.00
_cell.angle_gamma   90.00
#
_symmetry.space_group_name_H-M   'P 1'
#
loop_
_entity.id
_entity.type
_entity.pdbx_description
1 polymer ?
#
loop_
_entity_poly.entity_id
_entity_poly.type
_entity_poly.pdbx_seq_one_letter_code
_entity_poly.pdbx_strand_id
1 'polypeptide(L)'
;MEYIYRIEIERSTFLTLEDRTYLEWIKAIIDFYQYDSKCEAISSLENILLKVSSNTLIYLKVLNTLSNFYSLVGREQEYEANYSHLMELYQTKNFEHQEFLFGYIRVRYNYAHYLVSKEKYNEAIQEALETIELCKQRQTSYQLAPLLILVGNAGAKFLDKEQVKNYYIEARELCKIYNNPLMLMKIENYLKELDTV
;
A
#
# COMPACT_ATOMS: atom_id res chain seq x y z
N MET A 1 -13.25 6.07 -9.38
CA MET A 1 -12.88 7.02 -8.30
C MET A 1 -13.31 8.43 -8.66
N GLU A 2 -12.98 8.91 -9.87
CA GLU A 2 -13.36 10.25 -10.35
C GLU A 2 -14.87 10.56 -10.32
N TYR A 3 -15.72 9.61 -10.74
CA TYR A 3 -17.17 9.80 -10.72
C TYR A 3 -17.72 10.17 -9.33
N ILE A 4 -17.28 9.45 -8.28
CA ILE A 4 -17.69 9.69 -6.90
C ILE A 4 -17.15 11.03 -6.41
N TYR A 5 -15.88 11.33 -6.72
CA TYR A 5 -15.27 12.62 -6.38
C TYR A 5 -16.06 13.82 -6.94
N ARG A 6 -16.49 13.75 -8.21
CA ARG A 6 -17.28 14.81 -8.85
C ARG A 6 -18.63 15.02 -8.14
N ILE A 7 -19.33 13.95 -7.77
CA ILE A 7 -20.60 14.02 -7.04
C ILE A 7 -20.44 14.66 -5.66
N GLU A 8 -19.38 14.32 -4.92
CA GLU A 8 -19.15 14.87 -3.58
C GLU A 8 -18.76 16.36 -3.61
N ILE A 9 -18.03 16.81 -4.64
CA ILE A 9 -17.72 18.23 -4.83
C ILE A 9 -18.97 19.06 -5.11
N GLU A 10 -19.90 18.54 -5.90
CA GLU A 10 -21.16 19.24 -6.19
C GLU A 10 -22.02 19.46 -4.93
N ARG A 11 -21.78 18.70 -3.85
CA ARG A 11 -22.44 18.81 -2.54
C ARG A 11 -21.63 19.57 -1.49
N SER A 12 -20.50 20.19 -1.88
CA SER A 12 -19.44 20.67 -0.99
C SER A 12 -19.80 21.83 -0.03
N THR A 13 -21.02 22.38 -0.07
CA THR A 13 -21.43 23.53 0.77
C THR A 13 -21.45 23.25 2.27
N PHE A 14 -21.33 21.99 2.72
CA PHE A 14 -21.41 21.60 4.14
C PHE A 14 -20.24 20.74 4.66
N LEU A 15 -19.14 20.62 3.92
CA LEU A 15 -18.05 19.72 4.29
C LEU A 15 -17.18 20.28 5.43
N THR A 16 -16.80 19.40 6.36
CA THR A 16 -15.81 19.73 7.41
C THR A 16 -14.43 19.97 6.80
N LEU A 17 -13.49 20.52 7.56
CA LEU A 17 -12.10 20.66 7.11
C LEU A 17 -11.48 19.31 6.78
N GLU A 18 -11.79 18.28 7.59
CA GLU A 18 -11.29 16.92 7.38
C GLU A 18 -11.84 16.31 6.08
N ASP A 19 -13.14 16.46 5.82
CA ASP A 19 -13.75 15.96 4.59
C ASP A 19 -13.22 16.67 3.34
N ARG A 20 -13.00 17.99 3.41
CA ARG A 20 -12.38 18.74 2.31
C ARG A 20 -10.96 18.25 2.04
N THR A 21 -10.18 18.05 3.10
CA THR A 21 -8.81 17.52 2.99
C THR A 21 -8.80 16.12 2.38
N TYR A 22 -9.78 15.28 2.76
CA TYR A 22 -9.94 13.95 2.19
C TYR A 22 -10.26 13.99 0.69
N LEU A 23 -11.12 14.93 0.25
CA LEU A 23 -11.39 15.14 -1.17
C LEU A 23 -10.18 15.68 -1.95
N GLU A 24 -9.40 16.58 -1.36
CA GLU A 24 -8.14 17.07 -1.95
C GLU A 24 -7.12 15.93 -2.11
N TRP A 25 -7.03 15.03 -1.12
CA TRP A 25 -6.21 13.82 -1.22
C TRP A 25 -6.66 12.90 -2.36
N ILE A 26 -7.96 12.66 -2.51
CA ILE A 26 -8.50 11.87 -3.63
C ILE A 26 -8.21 12.55 -4.98
N LYS A 27 -8.36 13.87 -5.05
CA LYS A 27 -8.06 14.65 -6.26
C LYS A 27 -6.61 14.43 -6.69
N ALA A 28 -5.66 14.55 -5.77
CA ALA A 28 -4.25 14.33 -6.06
C ALA A 28 -3.96 12.90 -6.57
N ILE A 29 -4.67 11.88 -6.06
CA ILE A 29 -4.58 10.51 -6.58
C ILE A 29 -5.06 10.42 -8.04
N ILE A 30 -6.18 11.06 -8.35
CA ILE A 30 -6.71 11.09 -9.72
C ILE A 30 -5.74 11.84 -10.65
N ASP A 31 -5.28 13.02 -10.23
CA ASP A 31 -4.34 13.84 -11.01
C ASP A 31 -3.04 13.08 -11.33
N PHE A 32 -2.51 12.33 -10.36
CA PHE A 32 -1.29 11.55 -10.54
C PHE A 32 -1.45 10.38 -11.53
N TYR A 33 -2.50 9.56 -11.38
CA TYR A 33 -2.64 8.31 -12.15
C TYR A 33 -3.44 8.46 -13.45
N GLN A 34 -4.45 9.33 -13.48
CA GLN A 34 -5.35 9.47 -14.63
C GLN A 34 -4.91 10.57 -15.59
N TYR A 35 -4.39 11.69 -15.06
CA TYR A 35 -4.07 12.89 -15.84
C TYR A 35 -2.56 13.12 -16.02
N ASP A 36 -1.72 12.20 -15.54
CA ASP A 36 -0.24 12.27 -15.59
C ASP A 36 0.34 13.58 -15.02
N SER A 37 -0.42 14.29 -14.19
CA SER A 37 -0.07 15.58 -13.58
C SER A 37 0.70 15.34 -12.27
N LYS A 38 1.85 14.65 -12.39
CA LYS A 38 2.60 14.10 -11.24
C LYS A 38 3.13 15.19 -10.31
N CYS A 39 3.71 16.25 -10.87
CA CYS A 39 4.29 17.35 -10.09
C CYS A 39 3.21 18.09 -9.29
N GLU A 40 2.09 18.40 -9.93
CA GLU A 40 0.96 19.09 -9.31
C GLU A 40 0.32 18.24 -8.20
N ALA A 41 0.15 16.94 -8.45
CA ALA A 41 -0.36 16.01 -7.45
C ALA A 41 0.57 15.92 -6.23
N ILE A 42 1.89 15.81 -6.44
CA ILE A 42 2.88 15.80 -5.37
C ILE A 42 2.82 17.10 -4.56
N SER A 43 2.89 18.26 -5.23
CA SER A 43 2.82 19.56 -4.55
C SER A 43 1.51 19.76 -3.82
N SER A 44 0.39 19.22 -4.32
CA SER A 44 -0.88 19.24 -3.62
C SER A 44 -0.80 18.47 -2.29
N LEU A 45 -0.23 17.26 -2.29
CA LEU A 45 -0.09 16.46 -1.07
C LEU A 45 0.90 17.09 -0.07
N GLU A 46 2.03 17.62 -0.54
CA GLU A 46 2.98 18.38 0.29
C GLU A 46 2.27 19.54 1.00
N ASN A 47 1.44 20.31 0.29
CA ASN A 47 0.66 21.41 0.85
C ASN A 47 -0.41 20.97 1.86
N ILE A 48 -1.02 19.79 1.67
CA ILE A 48 -1.97 19.22 2.64
C ILE A 48 -1.26 18.94 3.97
N LEU A 49 -0.06 18.33 3.92
CA LEU A 49 0.69 17.97 5.13
C LEU A 49 1.08 19.19 5.98
N LEU A 50 1.24 20.37 5.39
CA LEU A 50 1.50 21.62 6.13
C LEU A 50 0.30 22.11 6.93
N LYS A 51 -0.92 21.70 6.57
CA LYS A 51 -2.18 22.22 7.14
C LYS A 51 -2.84 21.25 8.11
N VAL A 52 -2.42 19.98 8.10
CA VAL A 52 -3.08 18.89 8.82
C VAL A 52 -2.20 18.43 9.97
N SER A 53 -2.83 18.18 11.13
CA SER A 53 -2.12 17.63 12.29
C SER A 53 -1.62 16.22 12.04
N SER A 54 -0.36 15.95 12.37
CA SER A 54 0.31 14.64 12.25
C SER A 54 -0.36 13.51 13.03
N ASN A 55 -1.23 13.85 13.99
CA ASN A 55 -1.97 12.87 14.77
C ASN A 55 -3.21 12.30 14.08
N THR A 56 -3.66 12.92 12.98
CA THR A 56 -4.88 12.54 12.28
C THR A 56 -4.69 11.36 11.32
N LEU A 57 -5.77 10.62 11.06
CA LEU A 57 -5.75 9.52 10.08
C LEU A 57 -5.50 10.03 8.66
N ILE A 58 -6.05 11.20 8.31
CA ILE A 58 -5.87 11.81 7.00
C ILE A 58 -4.41 12.17 6.74
N TYR A 59 -3.68 12.68 7.75
CA TYR A 59 -2.23 12.92 7.63
C TYR A 59 -1.47 11.65 7.26
N LEU A 60 -1.73 10.54 7.96
CA LEU A 60 -1.07 9.25 7.68
C LEU A 60 -1.38 8.74 6.27
N LYS A 61 -2.63 8.88 5.81
CA LYS A 61 -3.05 8.51 4.45
C LYS A 61 -2.34 9.35 3.38
N VAL A 62 -2.27 10.66 3.59
CA VAL A 62 -1.61 11.61 2.68
C VAL A 62 -0.12 11.32 2.62
N LEU A 63 0.54 11.19 3.77
CA LEU A 63 1.98 10.94 3.83
C LEU A 63 2.37 9.61 3.16
N ASN A 64 1.63 8.53 3.42
CA ASN A 64 1.86 7.24 2.76
C ASN A 64 1.66 7.31 1.23
N THR A 65 0.66 8.07 0.78
CA THR A 65 0.41 8.28 -0.66
C THR A 65 1.53 9.09 -1.30
N LEU A 66 1.97 10.16 -0.64
CA LEU A 66 3.08 11.00 -1.07
C LEU A 66 4.38 10.20 -1.17
N SER A 67 4.67 9.32 -0.20
CA SER A 67 5.78 8.37 -0.30
C SER A 67 5.68 7.58 -1.61
N ASN A 68 4.56 6.89 -1.86
CA ASN A 68 4.41 6.11 -3.09
C ASN A 68 4.63 6.94 -4.37
N PHE A 69 4.17 8.20 -4.39
CA PHE A 69 4.43 9.10 -5.52
C PHE A 69 5.91 9.39 -5.69
N TYR A 70 6.63 9.69 -4.61
CA TYR A 70 8.08 9.89 -4.64
C TYR A 70 8.82 8.69 -5.22
N SER A 71 8.48 7.47 -4.80
CA SER A 71 9.07 6.25 -5.36
C SER A 71 8.84 6.16 -6.88
N LEU A 72 7.60 6.45 -7.33
CA LEU A 72 7.23 6.37 -8.75
C LEU A 72 7.88 7.45 -9.62
N VAL A 73 8.38 8.55 -9.05
CA VAL A 73 9.09 9.62 -9.77
C VAL A 73 10.61 9.63 -9.49
N GLY A 74 11.14 8.62 -8.81
CA GLY A 74 12.58 8.49 -8.53
C GLY A 74 13.11 9.39 -7.40
N ARG A 75 12.24 9.92 -6.53
CA ARG A 75 12.59 10.71 -5.34
C ARG A 75 12.82 9.80 -4.11
N GLU A 76 13.85 8.96 -4.19
CA GLU A 76 14.09 7.88 -3.22
C GLU A 76 14.39 8.37 -1.80
N GLN A 77 15.15 9.47 -1.68
CA GLN A 77 15.51 10.02 -0.37
C GLN A 77 14.27 10.48 0.40
N GLU A 78 13.35 11.15 -0.29
CA GLU A 78 12.10 11.61 0.30
C GLU A 78 11.13 10.45 0.60
N TYR A 79 11.16 9.40 -0.23
CA TYR A 79 10.43 8.17 0.08
C TYR A 79 10.90 7.56 1.41
N GLU A 80 12.21 7.36 1.56
CA GLU A 80 12.80 6.72 2.74
C GLU A 80 12.59 7.58 3.99
N ALA A 81 12.76 8.90 3.88
CA ALA A 81 12.48 9.84 4.97
C ALA A 81 11.01 9.76 5.43
N ASN A 82 10.06 9.74 4.49
CA ASN A 82 8.65 9.63 4.82
C ASN A 82 8.31 8.25 5.43
N TYR A 83 8.94 7.16 4.95
CA TYR A 83 8.74 5.84 5.53
C TYR A 83 9.21 5.78 6.98
N SER A 84 10.42 6.26 7.27
CA SER A 84 10.93 6.35 8.65
C SER A 84 9.98 7.16 9.54
N HIS A 85 9.52 8.31 9.06
CA HIS A 85 8.58 9.14 9.80
C HIS A 85 7.23 8.44 10.05
N LEU A 86 6.70 7.72 9.05
CA LEU A 86 5.49 6.91 9.22
C LEU A 86 5.68 5.83 10.29
N MET A 87 6.82 5.14 10.32
CA MET A 87 7.11 4.12 11.33
C MET A 87 7.10 4.71 12.74
N GLU A 88 7.76 5.85 12.95
CA GLU A 88 7.74 6.56 14.23
C GLU A 88 6.32 6.95 14.65
N LEU A 89 5.52 7.48 13.72
CA LEU A 89 4.14 7.87 14.01
C LEU A 89 3.29 6.67 14.42
N TYR A 90 3.42 5.53 13.72
CA TYR A 90 2.64 4.32 14.00
C TYR A 90 3.01 3.64 15.31
N GLN A 91 4.24 3.78 15.81
CA GLN A 91 4.64 3.25 17.14
C GLN A 91 3.79 3.82 18.28
N THR A 92 3.23 5.03 18.11
CA THR A 92 2.39 5.67 19.14
C THR A 92 0.89 5.40 18.97
N LYS A 93 0.47 4.71 17.91
CA LYS A 93 -0.96 4.50 17.60
C LYS A 93 -1.50 3.24 18.27
N ASN A 94 -2.79 3.28 18.59
CA ASN A 94 -3.49 2.13 19.13
C ASN A 94 -4.00 1.23 17.99
N PHE A 95 -3.41 0.04 17.84
CA PHE A 95 -3.78 -0.94 16.83
C PHE A 95 -5.07 -1.73 17.12
N GLU A 96 -5.71 -1.52 18.27
CA GLU A 96 -7.10 -1.96 18.47
C GLU A 96 -8.07 -1.18 17.56
N HIS A 97 -7.68 0.02 17.10
CA HIS A 97 -8.39 0.70 16.02
C HIS A 97 -7.92 0.16 14.67
N GLN A 98 -8.82 -0.53 13.99
CA GLN A 98 -8.57 -1.20 12.71
C GLN A 98 -7.95 -0.28 11.65
N GLU A 99 -8.34 1.00 11.62
CA GLU A 99 -7.81 1.97 10.65
C GLU A 99 -6.30 2.21 10.81
N PHE A 100 -5.80 2.26 12.05
CA PHE A 100 -4.37 2.40 12.31
C PHE A 100 -3.61 1.11 12.03
N LEU A 101 -4.16 -0.05 12.41
CA LEU A 101 -3.57 -1.35 12.09
C LEU A 101 -3.44 -1.56 10.58
N PHE A 102 -4.52 -1.30 9.83
CA PHE A 102 -4.53 -1.48 8.37
C PHE A 102 -3.68 -0.43 7.66
N GLY A 103 -3.63 0.78 8.20
CA GLY A 103 -2.69 1.81 7.75
C GLY A 103 -1.24 1.34 7.90
N TYR A 104 -0.89 0.81 9.07
CA TYR A 104 0.46 0.31 9.37
C TYR A 104 0.86 -0.86 8.45
N ILE A 105 -0.01 -1.86 8.30
CA ILE A 105 0.21 -2.99 7.38
C ILE A 105 0.42 -2.48 5.95
N ARG A 106 -0.36 -1.48 5.52
CA ARG A 106 -0.23 -0.89 4.17
C ARG A 106 1.12 -0.20 3.97
N VAL A 107 1.62 0.53 4.98
CA VAL A 107 2.93 1.17 4.87
C VAL A 107 4.04 0.12 4.75
N ARG A 108 4.01 -0.93 5.57
CA ARG A 108 5.02 -2.01 5.52
C ARG A 108 4.96 -2.78 4.19
N TYR A 109 3.77 -3.07 3.69
CA TYR A 109 3.60 -3.64 2.35
C TYR A 109 4.20 -2.75 1.25
N ASN A 110 3.92 -1.44 1.28
CA ASN A 110 4.46 -0.50 0.31
C ASN A 110 5.99 -0.45 0.37
N TYR A 111 6.57 -0.55 1.57
CA TYR A 111 8.02 -0.59 1.77
C TYR A 111 8.66 -1.87 1.25
N ALA A 112 8.06 -3.03 1.54
CA ALA A 112 8.51 -4.29 0.95
C ALA A 112 8.48 -4.22 -0.59
N HIS A 113 7.43 -3.64 -1.17
CA HIS A 113 7.34 -3.47 -2.63
C HIS A 113 8.39 -2.49 -3.17
N TYR A 114 8.67 -1.40 -2.44
CA TYR A 114 9.76 -0.49 -2.77
C TYR A 114 11.11 -1.21 -2.75
N LEU A 115 11.40 -2.02 -1.74
CA LEU A 115 12.64 -2.79 -1.65
C LEU A 115 12.81 -3.76 -2.84
N VAL A 116 11.74 -4.42 -3.28
CA VAL A 116 11.75 -5.24 -4.51
C VAL A 116 12.15 -4.40 -5.73
N SER A 117 11.63 -3.18 -5.87
CA SER A 117 11.98 -2.28 -6.97
C SER A 117 13.44 -1.79 -6.94
N LYS A 118 14.10 -1.93 -5.79
CA LYS A 118 15.54 -1.64 -5.59
C LYS A 118 16.40 -2.90 -5.59
N GLU A 119 15.84 -4.04 -5.99
CA GLU A 119 16.51 -5.35 -6.00
C GLU A 119 17.04 -5.79 -4.61
N LYS A 120 16.53 -5.17 -3.54
CA LYS A 120 16.82 -5.49 -2.13
C LYS A 120 15.91 -6.64 -1.68
N TYR A 121 16.04 -7.79 -2.33
CA TYR A 121 15.08 -8.89 -2.21
C TYR A 121 15.06 -9.53 -0.82
N ASN A 122 16.22 -9.65 -0.16
CA ASN A 122 16.29 -10.23 1.20
C ASN A 122 15.56 -9.34 2.21
N GLU A 123 15.80 -8.03 2.16
CA GLU A 123 15.12 -7.06 3.01
C GLU A 123 13.62 -7.02 2.72
N ALA A 124 13.23 -7.11 1.44
CA ALA A 124 11.82 -7.15 1.05
C ALA A 124 11.09 -8.39 1.60
N ILE A 125 11.73 -9.56 1.53
CA ILE A 125 11.18 -10.80 2.09
C ILE A 125 11.04 -10.69 3.60
N GLN A 126 12.07 -10.18 4.28
CA GLN A 126 12.03 -10.00 5.73
C GLN A 126 10.87 -9.09 6.15
N GLU A 127 10.76 -7.91 5.55
CA GLU A 127 9.68 -6.94 5.84
C GLU A 127 8.29 -7.57 5.59
N ALA A 128 8.14 -8.32 4.50
CA ALA A 128 6.88 -8.97 4.18
C ALA A 128 6.53 -10.12 5.15
N LEU A 129 7.49 -10.96 5.53
CA LEU A 129 7.29 -12.05 6.48
C LEU A 129 6.98 -11.53 7.90
N GLU A 130 7.67 -10.50 8.36
CA GLU A 130 7.36 -9.83 9.62
C GLU A 130 5.94 -9.23 9.60
N THR A 131 5.48 -8.75 8.43
CA THR A 131 4.12 -8.21 8.25
C THR A 131 3.07 -9.31 8.19
N ILE A 132 3.37 -10.44 7.57
CA ILE A 132 2.53 -11.64 7.63
C ILE A 132 2.36 -12.11 9.07
N GLU A 133 3.45 -12.13 9.86
CA GLU A 133 3.40 -12.53 11.26
C GLU A 133 2.57 -11.57 12.11
N LEU A 134 2.71 -10.26 11.89
CA LEU A 134 1.83 -9.26 12.50
C LEU A 134 0.35 -9.51 12.17
N CYS A 135 0.04 -9.82 10.90
CA CYS A 135 -1.33 -10.14 10.48
C CYS A 135 -1.88 -11.36 11.21
N LYS A 136 -1.07 -12.41 11.40
CA LYS A 136 -1.44 -13.61 12.17
C LYS A 136 -1.70 -13.28 13.64
N GLN A 137 -0.79 -12.55 14.29
CA GLN A 137 -0.93 -12.14 15.69
C GLN A 137 -2.18 -11.31 15.94
N ARG A 138 -2.53 -10.44 14.97
CA ARG A 138 -3.72 -9.58 15.02
C ARG A 138 -4.96 -10.21 14.37
N GLN A 139 -4.87 -11.48 13.97
CA GLN A 139 -5.98 -12.25 13.38
C GLN A 139 -6.66 -11.53 12.21
N THR A 140 -5.87 -10.87 11.37
CA THR A 140 -6.37 -10.16 10.18
C THR A 140 -5.78 -10.76 8.90
N SER A 141 -6.59 -10.81 7.85
CA SER A 141 -6.18 -11.21 6.51
C SER A 141 -5.88 -10.02 5.60
N TYR A 142 -5.94 -8.80 6.13
CA TYR A 142 -5.72 -7.58 5.37
C TYR A 142 -4.35 -7.60 4.69
N GLN A 143 -4.36 -7.51 3.35
CA GLN A 143 -3.17 -7.60 2.48
C GLN A 143 -2.32 -8.87 2.61
N LEU A 144 -2.83 -9.93 3.25
CA LEU A 144 -2.09 -11.17 3.45
C LEU A 144 -1.73 -11.87 2.12
N ALA A 145 -2.69 -11.98 1.19
CA ALA A 145 -2.44 -12.55 -0.14
C ALA A 145 -1.41 -11.72 -0.95
N PRO A 146 -1.50 -10.38 -1.04
CA PRO A 146 -0.46 -9.56 -1.65
C PRO A 146 0.94 -9.75 -1.04
N LEU A 147 1.04 -9.88 0.29
CA LEU A 147 2.30 -10.10 0.98
C LEU A 147 2.91 -11.47 0.63
N LEU A 148 2.10 -12.53 0.60
CA LEU A 148 2.55 -13.86 0.19
C LEU A 148 3.07 -13.87 -1.25
N ILE A 149 2.37 -13.20 -2.18
CA ILE A 149 2.84 -13.05 -3.56
C ILE A 149 4.17 -12.30 -3.62
N LEU A 150 4.33 -11.25 -2.81
CA LEU A 150 5.57 -10.49 -2.74
C LEU A 150 6.73 -11.38 -2.26
N VAL A 151 6.52 -12.17 -1.22
CA VAL A 151 7.52 -13.15 -0.74
C VAL A 151 7.86 -14.16 -1.84
N GLY A 152 6.86 -14.72 -2.53
CA GLY A 152 7.10 -15.64 -3.65
C GLY A 152 7.91 -15.01 -4.77
N ASN A 153 7.60 -13.77 -5.15
CA ASN A 153 8.28 -13.04 -6.22
C ASN A 153 9.72 -12.65 -5.88
N ALA A 154 9.93 -12.05 -4.71
CA ALA A 154 11.26 -11.70 -4.24
C ALA A 154 12.09 -12.96 -3.96
N GLY A 155 11.44 -14.01 -3.44
CA GLY A 155 12.01 -15.30 -3.12
C GLY A 155 12.44 -16.10 -4.34
N ALA A 156 11.88 -15.86 -5.54
CA ALA A 156 12.25 -16.58 -6.76
C ALA A 156 13.74 -16.48 -7.15
N LYS A 157 14.48 -15.54 -6.54
CA LYS A 157 15.95 -15.41 -6.70
C LYS A 157 16.76 -16.39 -5.84
N PHE A 158 16.17 -16.94 -4.79
CA PHE A 158 16.87 -17.74 -3.77
C PHE A 158 16.18 -19.05 -3.40
N LEU A 159 14.85 -19.09 -3.51
CA LEU A 159 14.01 -20.23 -3.17
C LEU A 159 13.86 -21.16 -4.38
N ASP A 160 13.61 -22.44 -4.10
CA ASP A 160 13.24 -23.37 -5.16
C ASP A 160 11.82 -23.07 -5.70
N LYS A 161 11.54 -23.62 -6.88
CA LYS A 161 10.30 -23.40 -7.60
C LYS A 161 9.07 -23.87 -6.81
N GLU A 162 9.18 -24.96 -6.05
CA GLU A 162 8.09 -25.49 -5.24
C GLU A 162 7.78 -24.58 -4.05
N GLN A 163 8.81 -24.04 -3.40
CA GLN A 163 8.67 -23.04 -2.33
C GLN A 163 7.98 -21.77 -2.84
N VAL A 164 8.40 -21.25 -4.00
CA VAL A 164 7.72 -20.11 -4.64
C VAL A 164 6.26 -20.44 -4.94
N LYS A 165 5.99 -21.62 -5.51
CA LYS A 165 4.64 -22.09 -5.84
C LYS A 165 3.75 -22.18 -4.59
N ASN A 166 4.28 -22.63 -3.46
CA ASN A 166 3.53 -22.73 -2.20
C ASN A 166 2.99 -21.38 -1.74
N TYR A 167 3.79 -20.31 -1.79
CA TYR A 167 3.31 -18.95 -1.46
C TYR A 167 2.15 -18.50 -2.34
N TYR A 168 2.20 -18.83 -3.64
CA TYR A 168 1.11 -18.53 -4.57
C TYR A 168 -0.15 -19.36 -4.30
N ILE A 169 0.00 -20.63 -3.93
CA ILE A 169 -1.13 -21.49 -3.53
C ILE A 169 -1.79 -20.94 -2.26
N GLU A 170 -1.02 -20.55 -1.25
CA GLU A 170 -1.57 -19.93 -0.04
C GLU A 170 -2.32 -18.63 -0.35
N ALA A 171 -1.73 -17.76 -1.18
CA ALA A 171 -2.38 -16.53 -1.63
C ALA A 171 -3.68 -16.80 -2.40
N ARG A 172 -3.70 -17.88 -3.20
CA ARG A 172 -4.89 -18.32 -3.96
C ARG A 172 -6.02 -18.72 -3.02
N GLU A 173 -5.74 -19.56 -2.03
CA GLU A 173 -6.77 -20.05 -1.10
C GLU A 173 -7.37 -18.90 -0.29
N LEU A 174 -6.55 -17.92 0.13
CA LEU A 174 -7.05 -16.68 0.73
C LEU A 174 -7.97 -15.91 -0.22
N CYS A 175 -7.58 -15.75 -1.50
CA CYS A 175 -8.41 -15.03 -2.47
C CYS A 175 -9.76 -15.72 -2.74
N LYS A 176 -9.81 -17.06 -2.69
CA LYS A 176 -11.06 -17.82 -2.80
C LYS A 176 -11.98 -17.56 -1.61
N ILE A 177 -11.44 -17.54 -0.39
CA ILE A 177 -12.21 -17.29 0.85
C ILE A 177 -12.87 -15.90 0.81
N TYR A 178 -12.13 -14.89 0.36
CA TYR A 178 -12.62 -13.49 0.33
C TYR A 178 -13.30 -13.08 -0.98
N ASN A 179 -13.53 -14.02 -1.90
CA ASN A 179 -14.14 -13.79 -3.20
C ASN A 179 -13.53 -12.61 -3.97
N ASN A 180 -12.20 -12.63 -4.17
CA ASN A 180 -11.48 -11.63 -4.96
C ASN A 180 -11.14 -12.20 -6.36
N PRO A 181 -12.07 -12.15 -7.33
CA PRO A 181 -11.92 -12.84 -8.61
C PRO A 181 -10.77 -12.29 -9.46
N LEU A 182 -10.53 -10.98 -9.42
CA LEU A 182 -9.46 -10.35 -10.21
C LEU A 182 -8.09 -10.82 -9.73
N MET A 183 -7.87 -10.84 -8.41
CA MET A 183 -6.61 -11.30 -7.85
C MET A 183 -6.44 -12.81 -8.06
N LEU A 184 -7.51 -13.57 -7.92
CA LEU A 184 -7.52 -15.01 -8.19
C LEU A 184 -7.09 -15.31 -9.64
N MET A 185 -7.64 -14.60 -10.63
CA MET A 185 -7.26 -14.77 -12.04
C MET A 185 -5.77 -14.50 -12.29
N LYS A 186 -5.19 -13.47 -11.65
CA LYS A 186 -3.75 -13.17 -11.77
C LYS A 186 -2.89 -14.28 -11.18
N ILE A 187 -3.25 -14.78 -10.01
CA ILE A 187 -2.54 -15.90 -9.34
C ILE A 187 -2.61 -17.16 -10.20
N GLU A 188 -3.79 -17.49 -10.74
CA GLU A 188 -3.97 -18.68 -11.59
C GLU A 188 -3.16 -18.59 -12.89
N ASN A 189 -3.07 -17.39 -13.50
CA ASN A 189 -2.23 -17.21 -14.70
C ASN A 189 -0.75 -17.47 -14.39
N TYR A 190 -0.25 -16.92 -13.27
CA TYR A 190 1.14 -17.11 -12.86
C TYR A 190 1.45 -18.57 -12.50
N LEU A 191 0.54 -19.26 -11.79
CA LEU A 191 0.69 -20.68 -11.46
C LEU A 191 0.78 -21.56 -12.72
N LYS A 192 0.00 -21.23 -13.77
CA LYS A 192 0.10 -21.93 -15.06
C LYS A 192 1.44 -21.70 -15.75
N GLU A 193 1.93 -20.45 -15.77
CA GLU A 193 3.22 -20.11 -16.35
C GLU A 193 4.37 -20.86 -15.64
N LEU A 194 4.31 -20.93 -14.30
CA LEU A 194 5.25 -21.73 -13.52
C LEU A 194 5.23 -23.20 -13.93
N ASP A 195 4.07 -23.82 -14.11
CA ASP A 195 3.99 -25.25 -14.46
C ASP A 195 4.49 -25.57 -15.88
N THR A 196 4.62 -24.57 -16.76
CA THR A 196 5.09 -24.73 -18.15
C THR A 196 6.61 -24.63 -18.36
N VAL A 197 7.38 -24.22 -17.35
CA VAL A 197 8.86 -24.09 -17.38
C VAL A 197 9.52 -25.27 -16.69
#